data_AF-A0A9D2TM34-F1
#
_entry.id   AF-A0A9D2TM34-F1
#
_cell.length_a   1.000
_cell.length_b   1.000
_cell.length_c   1.000
_cell.angle_alpha   90.00
_cell.angle_beta   90.00
_cell.angle_gamma   90.00
#
_symmetry.space_group_name_H-M   'P 1'
#
loop_
_entity.id
_entity.type
_entity.pdbx_description
1 polymer ?
#
loop_
_entity_poly.entity_id
_entity_poly.type
_entity_poly.pdbx_seq_one_letter_code
_entity_poly.pdbx_strand_id
1 'polypeptide(L)' 'LTGEMLELIHSGAGNIVCTQPFACLPNHVVGKGVIKELRRRHPESNIVAIDFDPGASEVNQLNRIKLMLSTAFKNLEKEN' A
#
# COMPACT_ATOMS: atom_id res chain seq x y z
N LEU A 1 8.07 5.65 7.44
CA LEU A 1 6.91 4.97 6.83
C LEU A 1 5.70 5.90 6.61
N THR A 2 4.94 6.31 7.63
CA THR A 2 3.75 7.16 7.43
C THR A 2 4.06 8.50 6.74
N GLY A 3 5.12 9.19 7.16
CA GLY A 3 5.54 10.45 6.55
C GLY A 3 5.92 10.28 5.08
N GLU A 4 6.64 9.21 4.75
CA GLU A 4 7.02 8.88 3.37
C GLU A 4 5.78 8.58 2.51
N MET A 5 4.76 7.88 3.05
CA MET A 5 3.51 7.68 2.32
C MET A 5 2.84 9.01 1.98
N LEU A 6 2.83 9.96 2.93
CA LEU A 6 2.24 11.28 2.73
C LEU A 6 3.03 12.11 1.70
N GLU A 7 4.36 12.04 1.74
CA GLU A 7 5.24 12.69 0.76
C GLU A 7 5.03 12.13 -0.66
N LEU A 8 4.92 10.81 -0.78
CA LEU A 8 4.61 10.15 -2.06
C LEU A 8 3.25 10.60 -2.61
N ILE A 9 2.22 10.67 -1.76
CA ILE A 9 0.91 11.17 -2.18
C ILE A 9 1.00 12.62 -2.68
N HIS A 10 1.68 13.50 -1.93
CA HIS A 10 1.83 14.91 -2.32
C HIS A 10 2.68 15.12 -3.58
N SER A 11 3.57 14.18 -3.90
CA SER A 11 4.36 14.18 -5.14
C SER A 11 3.64 13.52 -6.33
N GLY A 12 2.37 13.12 -6.17
CA GLY A 12 1.56 12.50 -7.23
C GLY A 12 1.71 10.98 -7.34
N ALA A 13 2.49 10.35 -6.46
CA ALA A 13 2.67 8.90 -6.40
C ALA A 13 1.68 8.26 -5.40
N GLY A 14 0.38 8.30 -5.73
CA GLY A 14 -0.70 7.80 -4.87
C GLY A 14 -0.85 6.27 -4.79
N ASN A 15 -0.26 5.53 -5.74
CA ASN A 15 -0.22 4.05 -5.71
C ASN A 15 1.02 3.58 -4.96
N ILE A 16 0.86 3.09 -3.72
CA ILE A 16 1.98 2.84 -2.81
C ILE A 16 1.99 1.38 -2.36
N VAL A 17 3.14 0.72 -2.50
CA VAL A 17 3.40 -0.61 -1.95
C VAL A 17 4.37 -0.48 -0.78
N CYS A 18 3.91 -0.82 0.42
CA CYS A 18 4.75 -0.93 1.61
C CYS A 18 5.23 -2.37 1.76
N THR A 19 6.47 -2.64 1.40
CA THR A 19 7.11 -3.94 1.65
C THR A 19 7.68 -3.93 3.06
N GLN A 20 7.29 -4.93 3.87
CA GLN A 20 7.66 -4.96 5.28
C GLN A 20 8.00 -6.40 5.72
N PRO A 21 8.96 -6.58 6.64
CA PRO A 21 9.19 -7.90 7.22
C PRO A 21 7.97 -8.34 8.02
N PHE A 22 7.67 -9.64 7.97
CA PHE A 22 6.59 -10.23 8.75
C PHE A 22 6.80 -10.01 10.25
N ALA A 23 5.69 -9.88 10.97
CA ALA A 23 5.65 -9.60 12.41
C ALA A 23 6.38 -8.31 12.87
N CYS A 24 6.72 -7.40 11.95
CA CYS A 24 7.30 -6.10 12.31
C CYS A 24 6.25 -5.21 12.98
N LEU A 25 6.20 -5.23 14.32
CA LEU A 25 5.26 -4.46 15.12
C LEU A 25 5.28 -2.94 14.80
N PRO A 26 6.44 -2.29 14.62
CA PRO A 26 6.47 -0.90 14.18
C PRO A 26 5.70 -0.70 12.87
N ASN A 27 5.99 -1.48 11.83
CA ASN A 27 5.30 -1.34 10.55
C ASN A 27 3.81 -1.73 10.63
N HIS A 28 3.44 -2.64 11.54
CA HIS A 28 2.04 -2.97 11.78
C HIS A 28 1.26 -1.80 12.40
N VAL A 29 1.79 -1.20 13.46
CA VAL A 29 1.11 -0.13 14.20
C VAL A 29 1.15 1.19 13.44
N VAL A 30 2.34 1.65 13.05
CA VAL A 30 2.50 2.97 12.41
C VAL A 30 2.38 2.93 10.89
N GLY A 31 2.62 1.78 10.25
CA GLY A 31 2.46 1.63 8.80
C GLY A 31 1.04 1.20 8.43
N LYS A 32 0.67 -0.04 8.75
CA LYS A 32 -0.65 -0.60 8.39
C LYS A 32 -1.80 0.06 9.14
N GLY A 33 -1.61 0.39 10.41
CA GLY A 33 -2.64 1.00 11.26
C GLY A 33 -3.14 2.37 10.77
N VAL A 34 -2.29 3.12 10.06
CA VAL A 34 -2.65 4.47 9.58
C VAL A 34 -3.24 4.49 8.16
N ILE A 35 -3.15 3.38 7.40
CA ILE A 35 -3.61 3.33 5.99
C ILE A 35 -5.07 3.75 5.86
N LYS A 36 -5.93 3.31 6.78
CA LYS A 36 -7.37 3.65 6.75
C LYS A 36 -7.59 5.16 6.86
N GLU A 37 -6.85 5.82 7.75
CA GLU A 37 -6.96 7.26 7.97
C GLU A 37 -6.34 8.05 6.81
N LEU A 38 -5.21 7.59 6.27
CA LEU A 38 -4.62 8.17 5.06
C LEU A 38 -5.61 8.14 3.90
N ARG A 39 -6.25 6.99 3.63
CA ARG A 39 -7.28 6.88 2.59
C ARG A 39 -8.50 7.76 2.83
N ARG A 40 -8.85 8.03 4.10
CA ARG A 40 -9.95 8.95 4.45
C ARG A 40 -9.60 10.39 4.09
N ARG A 41 -8.34 10.79 4.30
CA ARG A 41 -7.84 12.15 4.02
C ARG A 41 -7.40 12.35 2.57
N HIS A 42 -6.96 11.27 1.92
CA HIS A 42 -6.44 11.19 0.56
C HIS A 42 -7.18 10.06 -0.17
N PRO A 43 -8.43 10.27 -0.62
CA PRO A 43 -9.25 9.23 -1.26
C PRO A 43 -8.64 8.65 -2.56
N GLU A 44 -7.76 9.40 -3.22
CA GLU A 44 -6.99 9.00 -4.39
C GLU A 44 -5.91 7.95 -4.07
N SER A 45 -5.51 7.84 -2.80
CA SER A 45 -4.42 6.96 -2.40
C SER A 45 -4.80 5.48 -2.46
N ASN A 46 -3.98 4.69 -3.14
CA ASN A 46 -4.10 3.25 -3.28
C ASN A 46 -2.88 2.58 -2.62
N ILE A 47 -2.96 2.45 -1.29
CA ILE A 47 -1.86 1.97 -0.45
C ILE A 47 -2.07 0.50 -0.07
N VAL A 48 -1.08 -0.37 -0.30
CA VAL A 48 -1.10 -1.77 0.16
C VAL A 48 0.13 -2.09 0.98
N ALA A 49 -0.03 -2.90 2.03
CA ALA A 49 1.09 -3.45 2.79
C ALA A 49 1.29 -4.94 2.42
N ILE A 50 2.53 -5.33 2.21
CA ILE A 50 2.94 -6.69 1.83
C ILE A 50 3.97 -7.20 2.83
N ASP A 51 3.59 -8.23 3.57
CA ASP A 51 4.46 -8.91 4.52
C ASP A 51 5.35 -9.91 3.79
N PHE A 52 6.67 -9.74 3.95
CA PHE A 52 7.68 -10.68 3.49
C PHE A 52 8.07 -11.60 4.65
N ASP A 53 7.77 -12.88 4.48
CA ASP A 53 8.13 -13.98 5.38
C ASP A 53 8.74 -15.11 4.54
N PRO A 54 9.95 -15.58 4.83
CA PRO A 54 10.52 -16.76 4.17
C PRO A 54 9.63 -18.01 4.27
N GLY A 55 8.79 -18.11 5.31
CA GLY A 55 7.85 -19.20 5.51
C GLY A 55 6.52 -19.07 4.77
N ALA A 56 6.21 -17.90 4.20
CA ALA A 56 4.94 -17.65 3.52
C ALA A 56 5.05 -17.86 2.01
N SER A 57 3.97 -18.34 1.39
CA SER A 57 3.91 -18.51 -0.05
C SER A 57 4.07 -17.17 -0.79
N GLU A 58 4.95 -17.15 -1.79
CA GLU A 58 5.13 -16.05 -2.74
C GLU A 58 3.81 -15.65 -3.42
N VAL A 59 2.89 -16.61 -3.59
CA VAL A 59 1.55 -16.39 -4.15
C VAL A 59 0.78 -15.32 -3.39
N ASN A 60 0.91 -15.25 -2.06
CA ASN A 60 0.24 -14.20 -1.29
C ASN A 60 0.77 -12.80 -1.69
N GLN A 61 2.08 -12.64 -1.83
CA GLN A 61 2.70 -11.37 -2.21
C GLN A 61 2.25 -10.95 -3.63
N LEU A 62 2.33 -11.89 -4.58
CA LEU A 62 1.91 -11.67 -5.96
C LEU A 62 0.43 -11.28 -6.06
N ASN A 63 -0.44 -11.94 -5.30
CA ASN A 63 -1.87 -11.63 -5.31
C ASN A 63 -2.16 -10.24 -4.74
N ARG A 64 -1.44 -9.79 -3.71
CA ARG A 64 -1.58 -8.42 -3.19
C ARG A 64 -1.15 -7.37 -4.20
N ILE A 65 -0.04 -7.61 -4.92
CA ILE A 65 0.43 -6.72 -5.99
C ILE A 65 -0.58 -6.68 -7.13
N LYS A 66 -1.06 -7.84 -7.60
CA LYS A 66 -2.07 -7.93 -8.66
C LYS A 66 -3.36 -7.20 -8.31
N LEU A 67 -3.84 -7.34 -7.07
CA LEU A 67 -5.02 -6.62 -6.59
C LEU A 67 -4.80 -5.11 -6.54
N MET A 68 -3.63 -4.65 -6.07
CA MET A 68 -3.28 -3.23 -6.08
C MET A 68 -3.25 -2.67 -7.50
N LEU A 69 -2.58 -3.35 -8.43
CA LEU A 69 -2.51 -2.97 -9.84
C LEU A 69 -3.88 -2.94 -10.50
N SER A 70 -4.76 -3.91 -10.20
CA SER A 70 -6.13 -3.90 -10.71
C SER A 70 -6.89 -2.63 -10.30
N THR A 71 -6.72 -2.17 -9.06
CA THR A 71 -7.28 -0.88 -8.62
C THR A 71 -6.61 0.31 -9.33
N ALA A 72 -5.28 0.28 -9.50
CA ALA A 72 -4.54 1.34 -10.17
C ALA A 72 -5.01 1.52 -11.63
N PHE A 73 -5.13 0.43 -12.40
CA PHE A 73 -5.63 0.47 -13.77
C PHE A 73 -7.08 0.97 -13.85
N LYS A 74 -7.95 0.51 -12.94
CA LYS A 74 -9.35 0.99 -12.87
C LYS A 74 -9.46 2.49 -12.57
N ASN A 75 -8.50 3.07 -11.84
CA ASN A 75 -8.49 4.50 -11.58
C ASN A 75 -7.99 5.27 -12.81
N LEU A 76 -6.96 4.76 -13.49
CA LEU A 76 -6.45 5.34 -14.73
C LEU A 76 -7.52 5.36 -15.84
N GLU A 77 -8.32 4.31 -15.95
CA GLU A 77 -9.45 4.25 -16.90
C GLU A 77 -10.54 5.30 -16.63
N LYS A 78 -10.67 5.81 -15.40
CA LYS A 78 -11.64 6.88 -15.07
C LYS A 78 -11.12 8.28 -15.34
N GLU A 79 -9.81 8.43 -15.48
CA GLU A 79 -9.14 9.70 -15.76
C GLU A 79 -9.05 9.99 -17.27
N ASN A 80 -9.26 8.98 -18.11
CA ASN A 80 -9.32 9.07 -19.57
C ASN A 80 -10.77 9.19 -20.08
#